data_AF-A0A951YY98-F1
#
_entry.id   AF-A0A951YY98-F1
#
_cell.length_a   1.000
_cell.length_b   1.000
_cell.length_c   1.000
_cell.angle_alpha   90.00
_cell.angle_beta   90.00
_cell.angle_gamma   90.00
#
_symmetry.space_group_name_H-M   'P 1'
#
loop_
_entity.id
_entity.type
_entity.pdbx_description
1 polymer ?
#
loop_
_entity_poly.entity_id
_entity_poly.type
_entity_poly.pdbx_seq_one_letter_code
_entity_poly.pdbx_strand_id
1 'polypeptide(L)'
;MFRDRNEAADRLASALDWLRGKAPLVLAIPRGAVPMGRRIADALGGDLDVVLVRKIGAPYQPELALGAIDEDGGMHWASPEAARGVDPMWLEHEKHTQLELLRERRDRYRKGRPAIDPAGRVVIVVDDGLATGSTMIAALHAVRARSPSRLICAVPVAAPDSLVRVGPHADEVVCLEAPEDFRAVSLHYGHFEQVDDADVERLLAER
;
A
#
# COMPACT_ATOMS: atom_id res chain seq x y z
N MET A 1 -19.61 -4.84 -8.13
CA MET A 1 -19.57 -3.35 -8.14
C MET A 1 -19.99 -2.86 -6.76
N PHE A 2 -19.13 -2.09 -6.12
CA PHE A 2 -19.35 -1.44 -4.83
C PHE A 2 -20.05 -0.09 -5.06
N ARG A 3 -20.86 0.38 -4.11
CA ARG A 3 -21.41 1.75 -4.16
C ARG A 3 -20.33 2.80 -4.07
N ASP A 4 -19.41 2.66 -3.12
CA ASP A 4 -18.32 3.58 -2.84
C ASP A 4 -17.17 2.88 -2.10
N ARG A 5 -16.11 3.61 -1.76
CA ARG A 5 -14.97 3.09 -0.98
C ARG A 5 -15.38 2.63 0.43
N ASN A 6 -16.42 3.20 1.02
CA ASN A 6 -16.86 2.85 2.37
C ASN A 6 -17.50 1.47 2.40
N GLU A 7 -18.36 1.16 1.43
CA GLU A 7 -18.94 -0.18 1.28
C GLU A 7 -17.86 -1.23 1.01
N ALA A 8 -16.90 -0.90 0.14
CA ALA A 8 -15.78 -1.79 -0.15
C ALA A 8 -14.93 -2.07 1.11
N ALA A 9 -14.69 -1.04 1.93
CA ALA A 9 -13.99 -1.17 3.21
C ALA A 9 -14.77 -2.05 4.21
N ASP A 10 -16.08 -1.91 4.31
CA ASP A 10 -16.91 -2.74 5.21
C ASP A 10 -16.88 -4.22 4.83
N ARG A 11 -16.98 -4.49 3.52
CA ARG A 11 -16.88 -5.86 3.00
C ARG A 11 -15.48 -6.43 3.24
N LEU A 12 -14.44 -5.62 3.06
CA LEU A 12 -13.06 -6.04 3.30
C LEU A 12 -12.79 -6.29 4.79
N ALA A 13 -13.29 -5.43 5.68
CA ALA A 13 -13.24 -5.63 7.12
C ALA A 13 -13.97 -6.91 7.56
N SER A 14 -15.11 -7.21 6.94
CA SER A 14 -15.85 -8.47 7.19
C SER A 14 -15.04 -9.69 6.74
N ALA A 15 -14.35 -9.62 5.61
CA ALA A 15 -13.45 -10.68 5.14
C ALA A 15 -12.20 -10.86 6.04
N LEU A 16 -11.82 -9.81 6.76
CA LEU A 16 -10.70 -9.78 7.70
C LEU A 16 -11.11 -10.01 9.17
N ASP A 17 -12.38 -10.32 9.45
CA ASP A 17 -12.93 -10.36 10.81
C ASP A 17 -12.20 -11.34 11.75
N TRP A 18 -11.57 -12.37 11.20
CA TRP A 18 -10.70 -13.30 11.93
C TRP A 18 -9.43 -12.65 12.55
N LEU A 19 -9.17 -11.37 12.24
CA LEU A 19 -8.14 -10.52 12.86
C LEU A 19 -8.67 -9.63 13.98
N ARG A 20 -9.98 -9.57 14.20
CA ARG A 20 -10.59 -8.75 15.24
C ARG A 20 -9.99 -9.06 16.61
N GLY A 21 -9.64 -8.01 17.35
CA GLY A 21 -9.04 -8.13 18.69
C GLY A 21 -7.56 -8.54 18.70
N LYS A 22 -6.91 -8.69 17.54
CA LYS A 22 -5.45 -8.92 17.43
C LYS A 22 -4.64 -7.63 17.28
N ALA A 23 -5.30 -6.48 17.38
CA ALA A 23 -4.71 -5.15 17.18
C ALA A 23 -3.80 -5.06 15.94
N PRO A 24 -4.30 -5.42 14.73
CA PRO A 24 -3.49 -5.34 13.52
C PRO A 24 -3.09 -3.89 13.21
N LEU A 25 -1.98 -3.72 12.51
CA LEU A 25 -1.61 -2.43 11.90
C LEU A 25 -2.13 -2.39 10.48
N VAL A 26 -3.03 -1.46 10.18
CA VAL A 26 -3.53 -1.20 8.83
C VAL A 26 -2.69 -0.10 8.20
N LEU A 27 -1.94 -0.42 7.16
CA LEU A 27 -1.15 0.51 6.37
C LEU A 27 -1.86 0.80 5.05
N ALA A 28 -2.47 1.98 4.95
CA ALA A 28 -3.14 2.41 3.73
C ALA A 28 -2.15 3.00 2.72
N ILE A 29 -2.28 2.63 1.45
CA ILE A 29 -1.58 3.28 0.35
C ILE A 29 -2.31 4.59 0.01
N PRO A 30 -1.66 5.77 0.16
CA PRO A 30 -2.35 7.03 -0.08
C PRO A 30 -2.66 7.27 -1.57
N ARG A 31 -3.75 7.97 -1.89
CA ARG A 31 -4.69 8.65 -0.98
C ARG A 31 -6.00 7.89 -0.80
N GLY A 32 -6.47 7.24 -1.88
CA GLY A 32 -7.79 6.62 -1.97
C GLY A 32 -8.08 5.61 -0.86
N ALA A 33 -7.05 4.87 -0.42
CA ALA A 33 -7.21 3.81 0.56
C ALA A 33 -7.21 4.29 2.02
N VAL A 34 -6.89 5.55 2.32
CA VAL A 34 -6.79 6.02 3.72
C VAL A 34 -8.15 6.01 4.44
N PRO A 35 -9.26 6.51 3.86
CA PRO A 35 -10.59 6.37 4.47
C PRO A 35 -11.00 4.91 4.65
N MET A 36 -10.61 4.04 3.71
CA MET A 36 -10.87 2.61 3.82
C MET A 36 -10.07 1.99 4.97
N GLY A 37 -8.79 2.32 5.05
CA GLY A 37 -7.88 1.86 6.11
C GLY A 37 -8.38 2.25 7.49
N ARG A 38 -8.87 3.49 7.67
CA ARG A 38 -9.51 3.93 8.93
C ARG A 38 -10.67 3.02 9.30
N ARG A 39 -11.62 2.83 8.39
CA ARG A 39 -12.78 1.94 8.63
C ARG A 39 -12.37 0.51 8.98
N ILE A 40 -11.38 -0.04 8.28
CA ILE A 40 -10.89 -1.40 8.54
C ILE A 40 -10.18 -1.48 9.89
N ALA A 41 -9.33 -0.50 10.24
CA ALA A 41 -8.65 -0.46 11.53
C ALA A 41 -9.66 -0.40 12.68
N ASP A 42 -10.63 0.53 12.60
CA ASP A 42 -11.67 0.68 13.62
C ASP A 42 -12.51 -0.59 13.75
N ALA A 43 -12.90 -1.19 12.62
CA ALA A 43 -13.68 -2.43 12.62
C ALA A 43 -12.91 -3.61 13.23
N LEU A 44 -11.59 -3.69 13.09
CA LEU A 44 -10.77 -4.78 13.63
C LEU A 44 -10.21 -4.49 15.04
N GLY A 45 -10.38 -3.26 15.54
CA GLY A 45 -9.75 -2.78 16.77
C GLY A 45 -8.22 -2.66 16.64
N GLY A 46 -7.75 -2.23 15.46
CA GLY A 46 -6.34 -2.04 15.11
C GLY A 46 -5.93 -0.57 15.01
N ASP A 47 -4.68 -0.34 14.60
CA ASP A 47 -4.16 1.01 14.33
C ASP A 47 -4.18 1.31 12.83
N LEU A 48 -4.36 2.58 12.47
CA LEU A 48 -4.15 3.09 11.11
C LEU A 48 -2.82 3.85 11.02
N ASP A 49 -2.06 3.58 9.97
CA ASP A 49 -1.03 4.49 9.46
C ASP A 49 -1.01 4.42 7.91
N VAL A 50 -0.15 5.23 7.29
CA VAL A 50 0.11 5.18 5.85
C VAL A 50 1.44 4.50 5.55
N VAL A 51 1.50 3.83 4.40
CA VAL A 51 2.76 3.37 3.82
C VAL A 51 3.20 4.33 2.72
N LEU A 52 4.28 5.06 2.98
CA LEU A 52 4.84 6.05 2.05
C LEU A 52 6.02 5.46 1.32
N VAL A 53 5.76 4.98 0.09
CA VAL A 53 6.75 4.36 -0.77
C VAL A 53 6.63 4.88 -2.21
N ARG A 54 7.74 4.79 -2.94
CA ARG A 54 7.76 5.00 -4.40
C ARG A 54 8.49 3.84 -5.07
N LYS A 55 7.97 3.42 -6.21
CA LYS A 55 8.64 2.43 -7.08
C LYS A 55 9.91 3.05 -7.65
N ILE A 56 10.99 2.29 -7.65
CA ILE A 56 12.17 2.55 -8.47
C ILE A 56 12.11 1.58 -9.65
N GLY A 57 11.81 2.11 -10.84
CA GLY A 57 11.69 1.33 -12.07
C GLY A 57 13.04 1.21 -12.79
N ALA A 58 13.24 0.20 -13.63
CA ALA A 58 14.49 0.00 -14.34
C ALA A 58 14.75 1.11 -15.37
N PRO A 59 16.02 1.46 -15.65
CA PRO A 59 16.37 2.34 -16.76
C PRO A 59 15.73 1.84 -18.05
N TYR A 60 15.07 2.74 -18.79
CA TYR A 60 14.39 2.44 -20.06
C TYR A 60 13.19 1.47 -19.99
N GLN A 61 12.90 0.89 -18.82
CA GLN A 61 11.71 0.08 -18.56
C GLN A 61 11.08 0.47 -17.21
N PRO A 62 10.45 1.66 -17.09
CA PRO A 62 9.92 2.15 -15.81
C PRO A 62 8.87 1.22 -15.18
N GLU A 63 8.23 0.37 -15.98
CA GLU A 63 7.27 -0.63 -15.50
C GLU A 63 7.92 -1.84 -14.83
N LEU A 64 9.18 -2.16 -15.16
CA LEU A 64 9.96 -3.18 -14.47
C LEU A 64 10.46 -2.61 -13.14
N ALA A 65 9.89 -3.04 -12.01
CA ALA A 65 10.30 -2.57 -10.70
C ALA A 65 11.66 -3.18 -10.30
N LEU A 66 12.67 -2.33 -10.08
CA LEU A 66 13.93 -2.74 -9.43
C LEU A 66 13.73 -2.89 -7.91
N GLY A 67 12.84 -2.09 -7.35
CA GLY A 67 12.54 -2.08 -5.93
C GLY A 67 11.66 -0.90 -5.55
N ALA A 68 11.70 -0.55 -4.27
CA ALA A 68 10.97 0.57 -3.69
C ALA A 68 11.89 1.41 -2.82
N ILE A 69 11.67 2.72 -2.81
CA ILE A 69 12.24 3.64 -1.82
C ILE A 69 11.15 4.03 -0.82
N ASP A 70 11.49 4.03 0.46
CA ASP A 70 10.62 4.50 1.54
C ASP A 70 10.86 5.98 1.89
N GLU A 71 10.02 6.53 2.75
CA GLU A 71 10.09 7.92 3.21
C GLU A 71 11.34 8.29 4.04
N ASP A 72 12.10 7.29 4.48
CA ASP A 72 13.38 7.45 5.18
C ASP A 72 14.58 7.38 4.20
N GLY A 73 14.32 7.10 2.92
CA GLY A 73 15.34 6.95 1.88
C GLY A 73 15.94 5.54 1.79
N GLY A 74 15.37 4.58 2.52
CA GLY A 74 15.73 3.17 2.45
C GLY A 74 15.34 2.57 1.11
N MET A 75 16.31 1.94 0.43
CA MET A 75 16.07 1.19 -0.81
C MET A 75 15.80 -0.29 -0.49
N HIS A 76 14.64 -0.76 -0.94
CA HIS A 76 14.15 -2.12 -0.79
C HIS A 76 14.11 -2.81 -2.15
N TRP A 77 15.10 -3.65 -2.42
CA TRP A 77 15.22 -4.34 -3.70
C TRP A 77 14.12 -5.38 -3.89
N ALA A 78 13.60 -5.50 -5.12
CA ALA A 78 12.62 -6.52 -5.47
C ALA A 78 13.22 -7.93 -5.40
N SER A 79 14.49 -8.07 -5.76
CA SER A 79 15.28 -9.30 -5.65
C SER A 79 16.78 -9.00 -5.66
N PRO A 80 17.64 -9.94 -5.25
CA PRO A 80 19.09 -9.82 -5.43
C PRO A 80 19.49 -9.58 -6.89
N GLU A 81 18.75 -10.14 -7.84
CA GLU A 81 18.93 -9.97 -9.29
C GLU A 81 18.69 -8.52 -9.71
N ALA A 82 17.64 -7.89 -9.17
CA ALA A 82 17.26 -6.52 -9.50
C ALA A 82 18.32 -5.49 -9.06
N ALA A 83 19.13 -5.83 -8.06
CA ALA A 83 20.25 -4.99 -7.63
C ALA A 83 21.47 -5.07 -8.57
N ARG A 84 21.56 -6.09 -9.44
CA ARG A 84 22.73 -6.32 -10.27
C ARG A 84 22.70 -5.47 -11.54
N GLY A 85 23.83 -4.86 -11.87
CA GLY A 85 24.01 -4.12 -13.13
C GLY A 85 23.30 -2.77 -13.20
N VAL A 86 22.73 -2.30 -12.09
CA VAL A 86 22.17 -0.95 -11.99
C VAL A 86 23.32 0.05 -11.84
N ASP A 87 23.34 1.08 -12.70
CA ASP A 87 24.30 2.18 -12.58
C ASP A 87 24.08 2.92 -11.24
N PRO A 88 25.08 2.97 -10.35
CA PRO A 88 24.97 3.64 -9.06
C PRO A 88 24.64 5.13 -9.18
N MET A 89 25.16 5.82 -10.19
CA MET A 89 24.91 7.26 -10.37
C MET A 89 23.46 7.52 -10.77
N TRP A 90 22.95 6.72 -11.72
CA TRP A 90 21.55 6.79 -12.11
C TRP A 90 20.63 6.45 -10.92
N LEU A 91 20.96 5.41 -10.15
CA LEU A 91 20.16 4.98 -9.01
C LEU A 91 20.08 6.07 -7.93
N GLU A 92 21.20 6.68 -7.56
CA GLU A 92 21.21 7.76 -6.57
C GLU A 92 20.41 8.98 -7.05
N HIS A 93 20.47 9.30 -8.34
CA HIS A 93 19.66 10.37 -8.92
C HIS A 93 18.16 10.05 -8.83
N GLU A 94 17.75 8.85 -9.25
CA GLU A 94 16.35 8.41 -9.20
C GLU A 94 15.84 8.36 -7.76
N LYS A 95 16.64 7.81 -6.83
CA LYS A 95 16.33 7.80 -5.39
C LYS A 95 16.13 9.22 -4.86
N HIS A 96 17.00 10.16 -5.21
CA HIS A 96 16.89 11.55 -4.78
C HIS A 96 15.57 12.16 -5.26
N THR A 97 15.24 12.02 -6.54
CA THR A 97 13.97 12.52 -7.10
C THR A 97 12.75 11.93 -6.40
N GLN A 98 12.73 10.62 -6.17
CA GLN A 98 11.59 9.97 -5.51
C GLN A 98 11.50 10.30 -4.02
N LEU A 99 12.63 10.48 -3.34
CA LEU A 99 12.68 10.82 -1.92
C LEU A 99 12.17 12.23 -1.64
N GLU A 100 12.47 13.22 -2.49
CA GLU A 100 11.92 14.58 -2.32
C GLU A 100 10.39 14.58 -2.34
N LEU A 101 9.77 13.83 -3.27
CA LEU A 101 8.31 13.68 -3.33
C LEU A 101 7.74 12.97 -2.09
N LEU A 102 8.48 12.01 -1.52
CA LEU A 102 8.08 11.32 -0.30
C LEU A 102 8.20 12.23 0.93
N ARG A 103 9.24 13.04 1.03
CA ARG A 103 9.45 14.00 2.13
C ARG A 103 8.31 15.00 2.21
N GLU A 104 7.90 15.58 1.07
CA GLU A 104 6.76 16.51 1.03
C GLU A 104 5.46 15.86 1.55
N ARG A 105 5.19 14.61 1.14
CA ARG A 105 4.01 13.86 1.62
C ARG A 105 4.10 13.48 3.09
N ARG A 106 5.27 13.02 3.54
CA ARG A 106 5.53 12.68 4.94
C ARG A 106 5.29 13.87 5.84
N ASP A 107 5.90 15.02 5.52
CA ASP A 107 5.81 16.21 6.36
C ASP A 107 4.35 16.69 6.47
N ARG A 108 3.59 16.56 5.37
CA ARG A 108 2.14 16.84 5.34
C ARG A 108 1.33 15.87 6.21
N TYR A 109 1.48 14.56 6.01
CA TYR A 109 0.63 13.56 6.66
C TYR A 109 1.01 13.30 8.12
N ARG A 110 2.31 13.27 8.43
CA ARG A 110 2.81 12.92 9.75
C ARG A 110 2.74 14.09 10.74
N LYS A 111 2.92 15.33 10.28
CA LYS A 111 2.95 16.54 11.14
C LYS A 111 3.82 16.36 12.40
N GLY A 112 5.00 15.75 12.23
CA GLY A 112 5.95 15.47 13.30
C GLY A 112 5.69 14.19 14.12
N ARG A 113 4.64 13.42 13.82
CA ARG A 113 4.42 12.09 14.44
C ARG A 113 5.28 11.02 13.77
N PRO A 114 5.91 10.11 14.52
CA PRO A 114 6.67 9.02 13.91
C PRO A 114 5.75 8.01 13.22
N ALA A 115 6.32 7.25 12.28
CA ALA A 115 5.67 6.07 11.72
C ALA A 115 5.43 5.00 12.79
N ILE A 116 4.30 4.31 12.69
CA ILE A 116 4.04 3.14 13.53
C ILE A 116 4.94 2.00 13.05
N ASP A 117 5.75 1.45 13.95
CA ASP A 117 6.66 0.36 13.62
C ASP A 117 5.88 -0.95 13.36
N PRO A 118 6.00 -1.56 12.16
CA PRO A 118 5.33 -2.81 11.84
C PRO A 118 6.01 -4.05 12.46
N ALA A 119 7.21 -3.90 13.04
CA ALA A 119 8.00 -5.02 13.55
C ALA A 119 7.20 -5.92 14.53
N GLY A 120 7.16 -7.22 14.24
CA GLY A 120 6.46 -8.21 15.07
C GLY A 120 4.93 -8.14 15.03
N ARG A 121 4.32 -7.20 14.31
CA ARG A 121 2.85 -7.04 14.21
C ARG A 121 2.25 -7.83 13.05
N VAL A 122 0.96 -8.11 13.16
CA VAL A 122 0.13 -8.43 11.98
C VAL A 122 -0.15 -7.14 11.24
N VAL A 123 0.29 -7.05 9.99
CA VAL A 123 0.18 -5.85 9.16
C VAL A 123 -0.71 -6.14 7.95
N ILE A 124 -1.65 -5.25 7.70
CA ILE A 124 -2.54 -5.28 6.54
C ILE A 124 -2.21 -4.08 5.67
N VAL A 125 -1.71 -4.29 4.46
CA VAL A 125 -1.52 -3.23 3.46
C VAL A 125 -2.78 -3.15 2.60
N VAL A 126 -3.40 -1.97 2.55
CA VAL A 126 -4.69 -1.74 1.88
C VAL A 126 -4.55 -0.77 0.71
N ASP A 127 -5.18 -1.10 -0.41
CA ASP A 127 -5.40 -0.20 -1.55
C ASP A 127 -6.87 -0.27 -2.03
N ASP A 128 -7.34 0.70 -2.82
CA ASP A 128 -8.70 0.70 -3.37
C ASP A 128 -8.87 -0.26 -4.55
N GLY A 129 -7.77 -0.73 -5.15
CA GLY A 129 -7.74 -1.89 -6.03
C GLY A 129 -6.39 -2.10 -6.70
N LEU A 130 -6.22 -3.25 -7.37
CA LEU A 130 -4.97 -3.59 -8.07
C LEU A 130 -5.17 -3.61 -9.57
N ALA A 131 -4.84 -2.51 -10.24
CA ALA A 131 -4.78 -2.50 -11.72
C ALA A 131 -3.55 -3.25 -12.22
N THR A 132 -2.36 -2.77 -11.85
CA THR A 132 -1.09 -3.48 -12.05
C THR A 132 -0.59 -4.09 -10.72
N GLY A 133 -0.83 -3.43 -9.60
CA GLY A 133 -0.30 -3.84 -8.30
C GLY A 133 1.16 -3.45 -8.06
N SER A 134 1.78 -2.66 -8.95
CA SER A 134 3.17 -2.22 -8.77
C SER A 134 3.38 -1.39 -7.50
N THR A 135 2.41 -0.53 -7.13
CA THR A 135 2.45 0.25 -5.88
C THR A 135 2.31 -0.66 -4.65
N MET A 136 1.42 -1.66 -4.72
CA MET A 136 1.25 -2.64 -3.66
C MET A 136 2.52 -3.48 -3.45
N ILE A 137 3.15 -3.95 -4.52
CA ILE A 137 4.44 -4.67 -4.43
C ILE A 137 5.50 -3.81 -3.74
N ALA A 138 5.61 -2.54 -4.13
CA ALA A 138 6.54 -1.60 -3.49
C ALA A 138 6.26 -1.43 -1.98
N ALA A 139 4.99 -1.32 -1.61
CA ALA A 139 4.57 -1.21 -0.20
C ALA A 139 4.89 -2.49 0.57
N LEU A 140 4.57 -3.65 0.02
CA LEU A 140 4.84 -4.95 0.64
C LEU A 140 6.35 -5.18 0.83
N HIS A 141 7.20 -4.79 -0.12
CA HIS A 141 8.65 -4.87 0.04
C HIS A 141 9.16 -4.02 1.21
N ALA A 142 8.78 -2.75 1.27
CA ALA A 142 9.21 -1.85 2.33
C ALA A 142 8.74 -2.32 3.71
N VAL A 143 7.48 -2.80 3.80
CA VAL A 143 6.92 -3.32 5.05
C VAL A 143 7.62 -4.63 5.44
N ARG A 144 7.87 -5.54 4.49
CA ARG A 144 8.56 -6.81 4.78
C ARG A 144 9.96 -6.60 5.35
N ALA A 145 10.70 -5.63 4.85
CA ALA A 145 12.03 -5.29 5.37
C ALA A 145 12.03 -4.89 6.85
N ARG A 146 10.88 -4.45 7.36
CA ARG A 146 10.65 -4.09 8.78
C ARG A 146 10.18 -5.27 9.63
N SER A 147 10.19 -6.49 9.10
CA SER A 147 9.95 -7.75 9.84
C SER A 147 8.61 -7.82 10.60
N PRO A 148 7.46 -7.63 9.92
CA PRO A 148 6.16 -7.94 10.52
C PRO A 148 6.05 -9.44 10.82
N SER A 149 5.23 -9.81 11.81
CA SER A 149 4.97 -11.23 12.10
C SER A 149 4.06 -11.89 11.06
N ARG A 150 3.21 -11.10 10.40
CA ARG A 150 2.40 -11.50 9.24
C ARG A 150 2.10 -10.28 8.39
N LEU A 151 2.22 -10.42 7.07
CA LEU A 151 1.99 -9.36 6.10
C LEU A 151 0.86 -9.76 5.14
N ILE A 152 -0.22 -8.99 5.16
CA ILE A 152 -1.44 -9.27 4.40
C ILE A 152 -1.65 -8.16 3.38
N CYS A 153 -1.85 -8.52 2.12
CA CYS A 153 -2.37 -7.61 1.10
C CYS A 153 -3.90 -7.69 1.10
N ALA A 154 -4.61 -6.58 1.27
CA ALA A 154 -6.07 -6.56 1.27
C ALA A 154 -6.61 -5.50 0.30
N VAL A 155 -7.40 -5.94 -0.69
CA VAL A 155 -7.97 -5.05 -1.71
C VAL A 155 -9.39 -5.47 -2.08
N PRO A 156 -10.30 -4.53 -2.40
CA PRO A 156 -11.65 -4.89 -2.83
C PRO A 156 -11.67 -5.55 -4.20
N VAL A 157 -10.90 -5.02 -5.15
CA VAL A 157 -10.90 -5.50 -6.53
C VAL A 157 -9.50 -5.54 -7.12
N ALA A 158 -9.23 -6.53 -7.97
CA ALA A 158 -7.95 -6.66 -8.66
C ALA A 158 -8.11 -7.23 -10.06
N ALA A 159 -7.18 -6.89 -10.96
CA ALA A 159 -6.94 -7.68 -12.15
C ALA A 159 -6.39 -9.06 -11.75
N PRO A 160 -6.84 -10.18 -12.35
CA PRO A 160 -6.33 -11.52 -12.04
C PRO A 160 -4.80 -11.62 -12.13
N ASP A 161 -4.20 -11.07 -13.19
CA ASP A 161 -2.74 -11.04 -13.37
C ASP A 161 -2.01 -10.25 -12.27
N SER A 162 -2.65 -9.21 -11.73
CA SER A 162 -2.10 -8.44 -10.62
C SER A 162 -2.07 -9.24 -9.32
N LEU A 163 -3.05 -10.11 -9.07
CA LEU A 163 -3.03 -11.02 -7.92
C LEU A 163 -1.90 -12.04 -8.02
N VAL A 164 -1.69 -12.61 -9.21
CA VAL A 164 -0.58 -13.54 -9.46
C VAL A 164 0.77 -12.86 -9.19
N ARG A 165 0.92 -11.59 -9.60
CA ARG A 165 2.13 -10.79 -9.39
C ARG A 165 2.33 -10.39 -7.92
N VAL A 166 1.27 -10.03 -7.20
CA VAL A 166 1.34 -9.55 -5.81
C VAL A 166 1.48 -10.70 -4.81
N GLY A 167 0.88 -11.86 -5.10
CA GLY A 167 0.84 -13.03 -4.21
C GLY A 167 2.18 -13.39 -3.56
N PRO A 168 3.28 -13.51 -4.32
CA PRO A 168 4.60 -13.85 -3.76
C PRO A 168 5.18 -12.86 -2.75
N HIS A 169 4.63 -11.64 -2.63
CA HIS A 169 5.16 -10.57 -1.78
C HIS A 169 4.43 -10.43 -0.43
N ALA A 170 3.29 -11.11 -0.26
CA ALA A 170 2.52 -11.13 0.98
C ALA A 170 2.44 -12.56 1.53
N ASP A 171 2.22 -12.70 2.84
CA ASP A 171 1.91 -14.01 3.43
C ASP A 171 0.50 -14.45 3.00
N GLU A 172 -0.41 -13.48 2.85
CA GLU A 172 -1.78 -13.70 2.40
C GLU A 172 -2.29 -12.54 1.53
N VAL A 173 -3.15 -12.87 0.56
CA VAL A 173 -3.87 -11.90 -0.26
C VAL A 173 -5.36 -12.09 -0.04
N VAL A 174 -6.03 -11.04 0.43
CA VAL A 174 -7.48 -10.95 0.57
C VAL A 174 -8.01 -10.04 -0.53
N CYS A 175 -8.69 -10.63 -1.52
CA CYS A 175 -9.32 -9.93 -2.61
C CYS A 175 -10.81 -10.29 -2.69
N LEU A 176 -11.71 -9.31 -2.74
CA LEU A 176 -13.16 -9.59 -2.77
C LEU A 176 -13.64 -9.97 -4.18
N GLU A 177 -13.16 -9.26 -5.21
CA GLU A 177 -13.59 -9.42 -6.60
C GLU A 177 -12.35 -9.44 -7.54
N ALA A 178 -12.23 -10.45 -8.39
CA ALA A 178 -11.16 -10.56 -9.39
C ALA A 178 -11.74 -10.87 -10.79
N PRO A 179 -12.43 -9.91 -11.42
CA PRO A 179 -13.15 -10.13 -12.67
C PRO A 179 -12.18 -10.35 -13.84
N GLU A 180 -12.50 -11.31 -14.72
CA GLU A 180 -11.70 -11.62 -15.91
C GLU A 180 -11.61 -10.45 -16.90
N ASP A 181 -12.66 -9.63 -16.97
CA ASP A 181 -12.75 -8.46 -17.83
C ASP A 181 -12.32 -7.15 -17.15
N PHE A 182 -11.49 -7.24 -16.10
CA PHE A 182 -10.98 -6.06 -15.38
C PHE A 182 -10.35 -5.04 -16.33
N ARG A 183 -10.76 -3.76 -16.21
CA ARG A 183 -10.21 -2.65 -17.01
C ARG A 183 -9.56 -1.57 -16.16
N ALA A 184 -10.23 -1.15 -15.09
CA ALA A 184 -9.74 -0.11 -14.19
C ALA A 184 -10.45 -0.21 -12.84
N VAL A 185 -9.74 0.13 -11.76
CA VAL A 185 -10.28 0.11 -10.39
C VAL A 185 -11.57 0.94 -10.28
N SER A 186 -11.58 2.14 -10.86
CA SER A 186 -12.72 3.07 -10.77
C SER A 186 -14.03 2.52 -11.34
N LEU A 187 -14.00 1.59 -12.30
CA LEU A 187 -15.21 1.00 -12.89
C LEU A 187 -15.93 0.02 -11.95
N HIS A 188 -15.30 -0.37 -10.85
CA HIS A 188 -15.91 -1.23 -9.85
C HIS A 188 -16.59 -0.46 -8.72
N TYR A 189 -16.58 0.88 -8.79
CA TYR A 189 -17.21 1.77 -7.81
C TYR A 189 -18.28 2.63 -8.48
N GLY A 190 -19.48 2.67 -7.90
CA GLY A 190 -20.54 3.60 -8.33
C GLY A 190 -20.16 5.06 -8.10
N HIS A 191 -19.49 5.34 -6.99
CA HIS A 191 -18.91 6.63 -6.63
C HIS A 191 -17.43 6.46 -6.27
N PHE A 192 -16.56 7.09 -7.06
CA PHE A 192 -15.10 7.03 -6.91
C PHE A 192 -14.52 8.44 -6.77
N GLU A 193 -14.96 9.15 -5.74
CA GLU A 193 -14.53 10.52 -5.47
C GLU A 193 -13.03 10.61 -5.19
N GLN A 194 -12.41 11.74 -5.52
CA GLN A 194 -11.01 11.94 -5.22
C GLN A 194 -10.82 12.23 -3.73
N VAL A 195 -9.99 11.44 -3.05
CA VAL A 195 -9.54 11.74 -1.69
C VAL A 195 -8.43 12.77 -1.77
N ASP A 196 -8.59 13.90 -1.09
CA ASP A 196 -7.58 14.94 -1.03
C ASP A 196 -6.61 14.72 0.15
N ASP A 197 -5.56 15.55 0.23
CA ASP A 197 -4.59 15.42 1.31
C ASP A 197 -5.16 15.85 2.67
N ALA A 198 -6.14 16.75 2.70
CA ALA A 198 -6.76 17.23 3.94
C ALA A 198 -7.59 16.13 4.61
N ASP A 199 -8.28 15.29 3.81
CA ASP A 199 -8.97 14.09 4.27
C ASP A 199 -8.00 13.09 4.89
N VAL A 200 -6.85 12.85 4.24
CA VAL A 200 -5.79 11.97 4.77
C VAL A 200 -5.27 12.48 6.10
N GLU A 201 -4.94 13.78 6.19
CA GLU A 201 -4.46 14.40 7.42
C GLU A 201 -5.46 14.28 8.58
N ARG A 202 -6.76 14.51 8.31
CA ARG A 202 -7.83 14.40 9.30
C ARG A 202 -7.93 12.97 9.83
N LEU A 203 -8.00 11.99 8.93
CA LEU A 203 -8.16 10.57 9.28
C LEU A 203 -6.95 9.99 10.03
N LEU A 204 -5.75 10.50 9.78
CA LEU A 204 -4.55 10.13 10.54
C LEU A 204 -4.48 10.84 11.90
N ALA A 205 -5.17 11.96 12.10
CA ALA A 205 -5.25 12.66 13.38
C ALA A 205 -6.24 12.01 14.36
N GLU A 206 -7.27 11.35 13.83
CA GLU A 206 -8.26 10.60 14.61
C GLU A 206 -7.62 9.36 15.27
N ARG A 207 -7.99 9.08 16.52
CA ARG A 207 -7.57 7.86 17.24
C ARG A 207 -8.75 6.93 17.37
#